data_AF-A0A353THH0-F1
#
_entry.id   AF-A0A353THH0-F1
#
_cell.length_a   1.000
_cell.length_b   1.000
_cell.length_c   1.000
_cell.angle_alpha   90.00
_cell.angle_beta   90.00
_cell.angle_gamma   90.00
#
_symmetry.space_group_name_H-M   'P 1'
#
loop_
_entity.id
_entity.type
_entity.pdbx_description
1 polymer ?
#
loop_
_entity_poly.entity_id
_entity_poly.type
_entity_poly.pdbx_seq_one_letter_code
_entity_poly.pdbx_strand_id
1 'polypeptide(L)'
;MIENNLPYKKKEYKYILIGFLILLGLILFKELRLYLSGFLGAATLYVLLKGQMTYLVEKKKIKKGFAATLLTLEALLLFLGPLTGIAFLVIDTVSGISIDPKAIIENFNNFVKMIEERLDFDLFTPENLSSLPKLGGNILQSLGASIYSLMINSLFALFILFYMLYNYESFEKMVKEILPFKEENKQILGEETKMIIQANAIGIPLLAIIQGVFAYLGYMFFGV
;
A
#
# COMPACT_ATOMS: atom_id res chain seq x y z
N MET A 1 61.49 20.54 -0.66
CA MET A 1 60.27 20.19 0.11
C MET A 1 59.09 20.70 -0.69
N ILE A 2 58.38 19.83 -1.41
CA ILE A 2 57.20 20.21 -2.18
C ILE A 2 56.00 19.91 -1.29
N GLU A 3 55.36 20.96 -0.78
CA GLU A 3 54.09 20.85 -0.08
C GLU A 3 53.04 20.28 -1.04
N ASN A 4 52.62 19.04 -0.80
CA ASN A 4 51.45 18.43 -1.42
C ASN A 4 50.19 19.21 -1.00
N ASN A 5 49.88 20.27 -1.74
CA ASN A 5 48.64 21.02 -1.66
C ASN A 5 47.51 20.24 -2.34
N LEU A 6 47.12 19.11 -1.72
CA LEU A 6 45.92 18.38 -2.09
C LEU A 6 44.70 19.30 -1.87
N PRO A 7 43.81 19.46 -2.86
CA PRO A 7 42.73 20.46 -2.84
C PRO A 7 41.76 20.32 -1.64
N TYR A 8 41.67 19.15 -1.03
CA TYR A 8 40.78 18.87 0.11
C TYR A 8 41.24 19.49 1.45
N LYS A 9 42.48 20.02 1.54
CA LYS A 9 43.01 20.63 2.77
C LYS A 9 42.48 22.03 3.04
N LYS A 10 41.91 22.71 2.05
CA LYS A 10 41.34 24.05 2.23
C LYS A 10 39.91 23.95 2.78
N LYS A 11 39.66 24.65 3.91
CA LYS A 11 38.36 24.69 4.64
C LYS A 11 37.16 24.94 3.71
N GLU A 12 37.35 25.71 2.64
CA GLU A 12 36.34 26.09 1.66
C GLU A 12 35.77 24.89 0.88
N TYR A 13 36.61 23.96 0.41
CA TYR A 13 36.12 22.76 -0.30
C TYR A 13 35.34 21.82 0.62
N LYS A 14 35.67 21.79 1.92
CA LYS A 14 34.93 21.02 2.90
C LYS A 14 33.50 21.54 3.06
N TYR A 15 33.30 22.86 3.11
CA TYR A 15 31.95 23.45 3.19
C TYR A 15 31.15 23.24 1.90
N ILE A 16 31.80 23.36 0.74
CA ILE A 16 31.15 23.07 -0.55
C ILE A 16 30.73 21.59 -0.63
N LEU A 17 31.60 20.67 -0.19
CA LEU A 17 31.29 19.24 -0.18
C LEU A 17 30.15 18.90 0.79
N ILE A 18 30.14 19.49 1.99
CA ILE A 18 29.05 19.32 2.95
C ILE A 18 27.74 19.89 2.38
N GLY A 19 27.78 21.07 1.76
CA GLY A 19 26.63 21.67 1.09
C GLY A 19 26.09 20.77 -0.02
N PHE A 20 26.97 20.21 -0.85
CA PHE A 20 26.60 19.25 -1.88
C PHE A 20 25.99 17.97 -1.30
N LEU A 21 26.56 17.43 -0.21
CA LEU A 21 26.03 16.25 0.46
C LEU A 21 24.64 16.48 1.05
N ILE A 22 24.40 17.65 1.65
CA ILE A 22 23.10 18.05 2.18
C ILE A 22 22.09 18.20 1.04
N LEU A 23 22.48 18.87 -0.06
CA LEU A 23 21.62 19.02 -1.23
C LEU A 23 21.26 17.67 -1.85
N LEU A 24 22.24 16.78 -2.02
CA LEU A 24 22.01 15.42 -2.50
C LEU A 24 21.10 14.65 -1.53
N GLY A 25 21.34 14.77 -0.23
CA GLY A 25 20.50 14.16 0.81
C GLY A 25 19.05 14.64 0.75
N LEU A 26 18.82 15.95 0.53
CA LEU A 26 17.47 16.52 0.40
C LEU A 26 16.76 16.03 -0.87
N ILE A 27 17.46 15.96 -2.00
CA ILE A 27 16.93 15.42 -3.25
C ILE A 27 16.56 13.95 -3.07
N LEU A 28 17.47 13.14 -2.53
CA LEU A 28 17.22 11.72 -2.26
C LEU A 28 16.06 11.52 -1.29
N PHE A 29 15.98 12.31 -0.22
CA PHE A 29 14.89 12.19 0.76
C PHE A 29 13.53 12.54 0.17
N LYS A 30 13.46 13.54 -0.71
CA LYS A 30 12.23 13.90 -1.42
C LYS A 30 11.74 12.76 -2.31
N GLU A 31 12.65 12.14 -3.06
CA GLU A 31 12.31 11.05 -3.97
C GLU A 31 12.01 9.75 -3.22
N LEU A 32 12.78 9.43 -2.16
CA LEU A 32 12.56 8.27 -1.29
C LEU A 32 11.23 8.36 -0.53
N ARG A 33 10.72 9.56 -0.26
CA ARG A 33 9.42 9.75 0.41
C ARG A 33 8.30 9.03 -0.32
N LEU A 34 8.33 9.05 -1.66
CA LEU A 34 7.32 8.35 -2.47
C LEU A 34 7.33 6.84 -2.22
N TYR A 35 8.51 6.27 -1.96
CA TYR A 35 8.71 4.82 -1.76
C TYR A 35 8.62 4.37 -0.29
N LEU A 36 8.49 5.31 0.66
CA LEU A 36 8.35 4.97 2.08
C LEU A 36 7.15 4.06 2.35
N SER A 37 6.04 4.27 1.62
CA SER A 37 4.86 3.41 1.75
C SER A 37 5.16 1.96 1.38
N GLY A 38 5.80 1.73 0.24
CA GLY A 38 6.24 0.39 -0.17
C GLY A 38 7.23 -0.24 0.80
N PHE A 39 8.19 0.55 1.31
CA PHE A 39 9.15 0.08 2.32
C PHE A 39 8.47 -0.36 3.62
N LEU A 40 7.54 0.45 4.16
CA LEU A 40 6.80 0.11 5.37
C LEU A 40 5.87 -1.10 5.16
N GLY A 41 5.28 -1.24 3.97
CA GLY A 41 4.55 -2.44 3.57
C GLY A 41 5.45 -3.68 3.59
N ALA A 42 6.66 -3.59 3.04
CA ALA A 42 7.64 -4.66 3.08
C ALA A 42 8.03 -5.04 4.51
N ALA A 43 8.28 -4.05 5.38
CA ALA A 43 8.61 -4.26 6.77
C ALA A 43 7.46 -4.98 7.53
N THR A 44 6.22 -4.58 7.26
CA THR A 44 5.02 -5.23 7.81
C THR A 44 4.96 -6.70 7.40
N LEU A 45 5.06 -6.99 6.09
CA LEU A 45 5.05 -8.35 5.58
C LEU A 45 6.23 -9.18 6.09
N TYR A 46 7.42 -8.58 6.22
CA TYR A 46 8.59 -9.23 6.79
C TYR A 46 8.32 -9.69 8.23
N VAL A 47 7.73 -8.84 9.07
CA VAL A 47 7.40 -9.19 10.46
C VAL A 47 6.43 -10.39 10.53
N LEU A 48 5.47 -10.47 9.60
CA LEU A 48 4.53 -11.61 9.51
C LEU A 48 5.22 -12.89 9.04
N LEU A 49 6.04 -12.79 7.99
CA LEU A 49 6.61 -13.94 7.28
C LEU A 49 7.95 -14.41 7.87
N LYS A 50 8.62 -13.61 8.71
CA LYS A 50 9.90 -13.96 9.34
C LYS A 50 9.84 -15.31 10.04
N GLY A 51 8.79 -15.56 10.83
CA GLY A 51 8.63 -16.83 11.53
C GLY A 51 8.58 -18.03 10.57
N GLN A 52 7.92 -17.86 9.43
CA GLN A 52 7.89 -18.87 8.38
C GLN A 52 9.27 -19.04 7.72
N MET A 53 9.97 -17.94 7.44
CA MET A 53 11.31 -17.96 6.86
C MET A 53 12.30 -18.72 7.76
N THR A 54 12.33 -18.40 9.05
CA THR A 54 13.15 -19.10 10.06
C THR A 54 12.80 -20.59 10.10
N TYR A 55 11.50 -20.94 10.09
CA TYR A 55 11.07 -22.33 10.08
C TYR A 55 11.51 -23.09 8.80
N LEU A 56 11.36 -22.50 7.62
CA LEU A 56 11.74 -23.13 6.35
C LEU A 56 13.26 -23.33 6.25
N VAL A 57 14.06 -22.34 6.66
CA VAL A 57 15.51 -22.40 6.56
C VAL A 57 16.12 -23.26 7.66
N GLU A 58 15.70 -23.10 8.92
CA GLU A 58 16.38 -23.73 10.05
C GLU A 58 15.86 -25.14 10.34
N LYS A 59 14.54 -25.35 10.28
CA LYS A 59 13.89 -26.65 10.57
C LYS A 59 13.78 -27.51 9.31
N LYS A 60 13.32 -26.95 8.19
CA LYS A 60 13.19 -27.70 6.93
C LYS A 60 14.46 -27.70 6.06
N LYS A 61 15.52 -27.00 6.45
CA LYS A 61 16.82 -26.93 5.73
C LYS A 61 16.69 -26.51 4.26
N ILE A 62 15.68 -25.70 3.94
CA ILE A 62 15.49 -25.16 2.60
C ILE A 62 16.52 -24.06 2.35
N LYS A 63 17.06 -23.99 1.12
CA LYS A 63 18.01 -22.94 0.73
C LYS A 63 17.35 -21.56 0.88
N LYS A 64 18.09 -20.59 1.47
CA LYS A 64 17.61 -19.22 1.75
C LYS A 64 16.93 -18.58 0.54
N GLY A 65 17.53 -18.69 -0.64
CA GLY A 65 16.97 -18.15 -1.89
C GLY A 65 15.60 -18.71 -2.23
N PHE A 66 15.44 -20.03 -2.18
CA PHE A 66 14.16 -20.68 -2.52
C PHE A 66 13.08 -20.36 -1.49
N ALA A 67 13.40 -20.39 -0.19
CA ALA A 67 12.46 -20.02 0.87
C ALA A 67 11.99 -18.57 0.74
N ALA A 68 12.92 -17.63 0.49
CA ALA A 68 12.58 -16.22 0.28
C ALA A 68 11.70 -16.04 -0.96
N THR A 69 12.06 -16.64 -2.10
CA THR A 69 11.23 -16.57 -3.32
C THR A 69 9.83 -17.13 -3.09
N LEU A 70 9.71 -18.28 -2.43
CA LEU A 70 8.41 -18.90 -2.14
C LEU A 70 7.52 -17.97 -1.31
N LEU A 71 8.04 -17.43 -0.20
CA LEU A 71 7.29 -16.54 0.68
C LEU A 71 6.95 -15.20 0.02
N THR A 72 7.86 -14.66 -0.81
CA THR A 72 7.56 -13.44 -1.58
C THR A 72 6.50 -13.70 -2.65
N LEU A 73 6.50 -14.86 -3.31
CA LEU A 73 5.45 -15.22 -4.27
C LEU A 73 4.10 -15.46 -3.59
N GLU A 74 4.10 -16.08 -2.41
CA GLU A 74 2.89 -16.21 -1.59
C GLU A 74 2.32 -14.83 -1.23
N ALA A 75 3.18 -13.92 -0.76
CA ALA A 75 2.79 -12.54 -0.47
C ALA A 75 2.26 -11.80 -1.71
N LEU A 76 2.91 -11.99 -2.87
CA LEU A 76 2.46 -11.46 -4.15
C LEU A 76 1.03 -11.93 -4.45
N LEU A 77 0.75 -13.23 -4.37
CA LEU A 77 -0.57 -13.77 -4.68
C LEU A 77 -1.64 -13.30 -3.71
N LEU A 78 -1.34 -13.28 -2.40
CA LEU A 78 -2.29 -12.83 -1.38
C LEU A 78 -2.60 -11.33 -1.47
N PHE A 79 -1.62 -10.51 -1.87
CA PHE A 79 -1.79 -9.06 -1.93
C PHE A 79 -2.32 -8.59 -3.28
N LEU A 80 -1.75 -9.06 -4.40
CA LEU A 80 -2.21 -8.68 -5.74
C LEU A 80 -3.48 -9.42 -6.16
N GLY A 81 -3.75 -10.62 -5.66
CA GLY A 81 -4.94 -11.40 -6.01
C GLY A 81 -6.25 -10.61 -5.81
N PRO A 82 -6.54 -10.12 -4.59
CA PRO A 82 -7.73 -9.29 -4.35
C PRO A 82 -7.77 -8.02 -5.21
N LEU A 83 -6.61 -7.36 -5.39
CA LEU A 83 -6.49 -6.17 -6.24
C LEU A 83 -6.86 -6.46 -7.70
N THR A 84 -6.40 -7.59 -8.26
CA THR A 84 -6.75 -7.98 -9.63
C THR A 84 -8.25 -8.26 -9.77
N GLY A 85 -8.87 -8.88 -8.77
CA GLY A 85 -10.32 -9.08 -8.72
C GLY A 85 -11.09 -7.76 -8.74
N ILE A 86 -10.69 -6.80 -7.91
CA ILE A 86 -11.29 -5.46 -7.87
C ILE A 86 -11.07 -4.74 -9.21
N ALA A 87 -9.87 -4.81 -9.79
CA ALA A 87 -9.58 -4.19 -11.08
C ALA A 87 -10.46 -4.75 -12.20
N PHE A 88 -10.68 -6.07 -12.24
CA PHE A 88 -11.60 -6.67 -13.19
C PHE A 88 -13.05 -6.23 -12.96
N LEU A 89 -13.52 -6.17 -11.72
CA LEU A 89 -14.87 -5.66 -11.41
C LEU A 89 -15.05 -4.22 -11.88
N VAL A 90 -14.04 -3.37 -11.68
CA VAL A 90 -14.06 -1.99 -12.17
C VAL A 90 -14.07 -1.96 -13.70
N ILE A 91 -13.20 -2.72 -14.36
CA ILE A 91 -13.17 -2.77 -15.83
C ILE A 91 -14.51 -3.24 -16.39
N ASP A 92 -15.09 -4.31 -15.83
CA ASP A 92 -16.37 -4.88 -16.27
C ASP A 92 -17.54 -3.90 -16.06
N THR A 93 -17.54 -3.21 -14.91
CA THR A 93 -18.50 -2.13 -14.65
C THR A 93 -18.36 -1.01 -15.68
N VAL A 94 -17.13 -0.64 -16.06
CA VAL A 94 -16.87 0.46 -17.00
C VAL A 94 -17.12 0.08 -18.46
N SER A 95 -16.81 -1.16 -18.86
CA SER A 95 -16.97 -1.65 -20.23
C SER A 95 -18.40 -2.08 -20.53
N GLY A 96 -19.12 -2.61 -19.54
CA GLY A 96 -20.53 -3.00 -19.64
C GLY A 96 -21.49 -1.81 -19.62
N ILE A 97 -21.06 -0.67 -19.10
CA ILE A 97 -21.78 0.59 -19.22
C ILE A 97 -21.38 1.23 -20.56
N SER A 98 -22.21 1.09 -21.59
CA SER A 98 -22.24 2.13 -22.63
C SER A 98 -22.59 3.42 -21.90
N ILE A 99 -21.60 4.28 -21.63
CA ILE A 99 -21.82 5.56 -20.95
C ILE A 99 -22.60 6.44 -21.94
N ASP A 100 -23.91 6.20 -22.01
CA ASP A 100 -24.87 7.15 -22.54
C ASP A 100 -25.33 7.97 -21.33
N PRO A 101 -24.80 9.19 -21.14
CA PRO A 101 -25.14 10.03 -20.01
C PRO A 101 -26.65 10.23 -19.89
N LYS A 102 -27.39 10.14 -21.01
CA LYS A 102 -28.85 10.24 -21.04
C LYS A 102 -29.53 9.08 -20.33
N ALA A 103 -29.08 7.84 -20.56
CA ALA A 103 -29.67 6.64 -19.95
C ALA A 103 -29.42 6.59 -18.43
N ILE A 104 -28.23 7.02 -17.98
CA ILE A 104 -27.91 7.11 -16.54
C ILE A 104 -28.78 8.18 -15.88
N ILE A 105 -28.93 9.35 -16.51
CA ILE A 105 -29.78 10.43 -16.04
C ILE A 105 -31.26 9.98 -15.98
N GLU A 106 -31.73 9.26 -16.99
CA GLU A 106 -33.11 8.77 -17.06
C GLU A 106 -33.43 7.72 -15.99
N ASN A 107 -32.56 6.72 -15.80
CA ASN A 107 -32.73 5.70 -14.77
C ASN A 107 -32.64 6.28 -13.35
N PHE A 108 -31.74 7.25 -13.13
CA PHE A 108 -31.64 7.95 -11.87
C PHE A 108 -32.85 8.84 -11.61
N ASN A 109 -33.35 9.55 -12.63
CA ASN A 109 -34.59 10.34 -12.53
C ASN A 109 -35.81 9.47 -12.23
N ASN A 110 -35.88 8.25 -12.76
CA ASN A 110 -36.96 7.31 -12.47
C ASN A 110 -36.89 6.81 -11.01
N PHE A 111 -35.68 6.55 -10.50
CA PHE A 111 -35.47 6.19 -9.09
C PHE A 111 -35.81 7.35 -8.14
N VAL A 112 -35.42 8.57 -8.50
CA VAL A 112 -35.73 9.79 -7.74
C VAL A 112 -37.23 10.04 -7.74
N LYS A 113 -37.91 9.96 -8.89
CA LYS A 113 -39.39 10.06 -8.95
C LYS A 113 -40.08 9.02 -8.08
N MET A 114 -39.58 7.80 -8.03
CA MET A 114 -40.14 6.74 -7.18
C MET A 114 -39.98 7.03 -5.68
N ILE A 115 -38.96 7.79 -5.29
CA ILE A 115 -38.72 8.23 -3.90
C ILE A 115 -39.50 9.52 -3.60
N GLU A 116 -39.53 10.48 -4.52
CA GLU A 116 -40.28 11.74 -4.40
C GLU A 116 -41.80 11.50 -4.34
N GLU A 117 -42.34 10.57 -5.14
CA GLU A 117 -43.75 10.15 -5.06
C GLU A 117 -44.12 9.50 -3.71
N ARG A 118 -43.13 9.04 -2.94
CA ARG A 118 -43.35 8.41 -1.61
C ARG A 118 -43.07 9.35 -0.44
N LEU A 119 -42.36 10.45 -0.65
CA LEU A 119 -41.85 11.31 0.42
C LEU A 119 -42.19 12.81 0.28
N ASP A 120 -42.86 13.23 -0.81
CA ASP A 120 -43.38 14.59 -1.05
C ASP A 120 -42.35 15.71 -0.78
N PHE A 121 -41.09 15.43 -1.14
CA PHE A 121 -39.95 16.33 -0.93
C PHE A 121 -39.17 16.48 -2.25
N ASP A 122 -39.08 17.70 -2.75
CA ASP A 122 -38.43 18.04 -4.04
C ASP A 122 -36.91 18.17 -3.80
N LEU A 123 -36.14 17.13 -4.12
CA LEU A 123 -34.74 17.03 -3.66
C LEU A 123 -33.70 17.51 -4.68
N PHE A 124 -34.02 17.65 -5.99
CA PHE A 124 -32.96 17.90 -7.00
C PHE A 124 -33.33 18.82 -8.18
N THR A 125 -32.62 19.95 -8.31
CA THR A 125 -32.65 20.88 -9.45
C THR A 125 -31.76 20.40 -10.62
N PRO A 126 -32.13 20.61 -11.90
CA PRO A 126 -31.40 20.11 -13.09
C PRO A 126 -29.90 20.47 -13.19
N GLU A 127 -29.47 21.57 -12.57
CA GLU A 127 -28.06 21.98 -12.55
C GLU A 127 -27.15 20.99 -11.79
N ASN A 128 -27.64 20.36 -10.72
CA ASN A 128 -26.91 19.33 -9.97
C ASN A 128 -26.79 18.00 -10.74
N LEU A 129 -27.69 17.75 -11.69
CA LEU A 129 -27.70 16.52 -12.49
C LEU A 129 -26.62 16.51 -13.58
N SER A 130 -26.29 17.69 -14.13
CA SER A 130 -25.25 17.84 -15.16
C SER A 130 -23.82 17.60 -14.66
N SER A 131 -23.62 17.60 -13.34
CA SER A 131 -22.34 17.37 -12.67
C SER A 131 -22.14 15.92 -12.22
N LEU A 132 -23.19 15.10 -12.18
CA LEU A 132 -23.12 13.67 -11.81
C LEU A 132 -22.22 12.84 -12.75
N PRO A 133 -22.30 12.96 -14.08
CA PRO A 133 -21.40 12.23 -14.98
C PRO A 133 -19.94 12.65 -14.81
N LYS A 134 -19.68 13.94 -14.52
CA LYS A 134 -18.33 14.47 -14.26
C LYS A 134 -17.76 13.97 -12.94
N LEU A 135 -18.59 13.87 -11.90
CA LEU A 135 -18.22 13.25 -10.62
C LEU A 135 -17.89 11.76 -10.81
N GLY A 136 -18.70 11.02 -11.54
CA GLY A 136 -18.42 9.62 -11.89
C GLY A 136 -17.08 9.45 -12.62
N GLY A 137 -16.86 10.23 -13.68
CA GLY A 137 -15.60 10.20 -14.43
C GLY A 137 -14.36 10.53 -13.60
N ASN A 138 -14.45 11.49 -12.68
CA ASN A 138 -13.35 11.86 -11.78
C ASN A 138 -13.05 10.77 -10.75
N ILE A 139 -14.09 10.09 -10.24
CA ILE A 139 -13.91 8.96 -9.31
C ILE A 139 -13.21 7.81 -10.03
N LEU A 140 -13.65 7.42 -11.23
CA LEU A 140 -13.02 6.36 -12.02
C LEU A 140 -11.55 6.67 -12.34
N GLN A 141 -11.24 7.90 -12.75
CA GLN A 141 -9.86 8.30 -13.04
C GLN A 141 -9.00 8.30 -11.78
N SER A 142 -9.53 8.78 -10.66
CA SER A 142 -8.81 8.75 -9.37
C SER A 142 -8.56 7.31 -8.91
N LEU A 143 -9.54 6.41 -9.06
CA LEU A 143 -9.38 4.99 -8.76
C LEU A 143 -8.30 4.36 -9.65
N GLY A 144 -8.30 4.65 -10.95
CA GLY A 144 -7.27 4.17 -11.87
C GLY A 144 -5.86 4.63 -11.49
N ALA A 145 -5.69 5.91 -11.16
CA ALA A 145 -4.42 6.46 -10.69
C ALA A 145 -3.96 5.82 -9.36
N SER A 146 -4.90 5.57 -8.43
CA SER A 146 -4.63 4.86 -7.19
C SER A 146 -4.21 3.41 -7.42
N ILE A 147 -4.85 2.68 -8.33
CA ILE A 147 -4.46 1.30 -8.68
C ILE A 147 -3.04 1.28 -9.25
N TYR A 148 -2.70 2.20 -10.16
CA TYR A 148 -1.34 2.28 -10.71
C TYR A 148 -0.30 2.56 -9.60
N SER A 149 -0.59 3.53 -8.73
CA SER A 149 0.26 3.84 -7.57
C SER A 149 0.42 2.64 -6.63
N LEU A 150 -0.66 1.91 -6.36
CA LEU A 150 -0.65 0.70 -5.54
C LEU A 150 0.18 -0.42 -6.19
N MET A 151 0.10 -0.61 -7.52
CA MET A 151 0.91 -1.61 -8.23
C MET A 151 2.41 -1.32 -8.10
N ILE A 152 2.82 -0.06 -8.35
CA ILE A 152 4.24 0.33 -8.22
C ILE A 152 4.72 0.17 -6.78
N ASN A 153 3.96 0.67 -5.79
CA ASN A 153 4.32 0.53 -4.39
C ASN A 153 4.40 -0.94 -3.95
N SER A 154 3.51 -1.79 -4.45
CA SER A 154 3.52 -3.23 -4.16
C SER A 154 4.74 -3.91 -4.78
N LEU A 155 5.11 -3.57 -6.02
CA LEU A 155 6.32 -4.10 -6.66
C LEU A 155 7.58 -3.75 -5.85
N PHE A 156 7.71 -2.48 -5.43
CA PHE A 156 8.79 -2.05 -4.56
C PHE A 156 8.77 -2.79 -3.21
N ALA A 157 7.60 -2.92 -2.59
CA ALA A 157 7.45 -3.64 -1.33
C ALA A 157 7.90 -5.10 -1.45
N LEU A 158 7.48 -5.80 -2.50
CA LEU A 158 7.83 -7.20 -2.74
C LEU A 158 9.33 -7.38 -3.02
N PHE A 159 9.94 -6.47 -3.77
CA PHE A 159 11.37 -6.46 -4.00
C PHE A 159 12.15 -6.31 -2.68
N ILE A 160 11.78 -5.31 -1.86
CA ILE A 160 12.41 -5.08 -0.56
C ILE A 160 12.18 -6.27 0.38
N LEU A 161 10.96 -6.81 0.41
CA LEU A 161 10.59 -7.97 1.21
C LEU A 161 11.46 -9.18 0.88
N PHE A 162 11.69 -9.46 -0.42
CA PHE A 162 12.57 -10.55 -0.84
C PHE A 162 13.96 -10.42 -0.21
N TYR A 163 14.59 -9.24 -0.30
CA TYR A 163 15.93 -9.04 0.26
C TYR A 163 15.94 -9.02 1.78
N MET A 164 14.89 -8.53 2.43
CA MET A 164 14.72 -8.61 3.89
C MET A 164 14.62 -10.07 4.35
N LEU A 165 13.83 -10.91 3.67
CA LEU A 165 13.71 -12.33 3.97
C LEU A 165 15.00 -13.11 3.67
N TYR A 166 15.62 -12.84 2.52
CA TYR A 166 16.88 -13.50 2.13
C TYR A 166 17.99 -13.24 3.16
N ASN A 167 18.06 -12.02 3.71
CA ASN A 167 19.04 -11.58 4.69
C ASN A 167 18.47 -11.43 6.12
N TYR A 168 17.49 -12.26 6.51
CA TYR A 168 16.73 -12.06 7.75
C TYR A 168 17.59 -11.96 9.03
N GLU A 169 18.67 -12.75 9.13
CA GLU A 169 19.61 -12.73 10.26
C GLU A 169 20.32 -11.38 10.38
N SER A 170 20.90 -10.88 9.27
CA SER A 170 21.61 -9.61 9.22
C SER A 170 20.67 -8.43 9.43
N PHE A 171 19.46 -8.50 8.89
CA PHE A 171 18.46 -7.45 9.03
C PHE A 171 18.02 -7.32 10.50
N GLU A 172 17.76 -8.42 11.20
CA GLU A 172 17.41 -8.36 12.62
C GLU A 172 18.54 -7.77 13.48
N LYS A 173 19.78 -8.16 13.20
CA LYS A 173 20.95 -7.61 13.89
C LYS A 173 21.06 -6.10 13.65
N MET A 174 20.93 -5.66 12.39
CA MET A 174 20.96 -4.25 12.01
C MET A 174 19.88 -3.44 12.75
N VAL A 175 18.63 -3.94 12.78
CA VAL A 175 17.54 -3.26 13.48
C VAL A 175 17.83 -3.14 14.98
N LYS A 176 18.34 -4.20 15.63
CA LYS A 176 18.71 -4.16 17.05
C LYS A 176 19.89 -3.21 17.33
N GLU A 177 20.84 -3.07 16.42
CA GLU A 177 22.01 -2.19 16.57
C GLU A 177 21.66 -0.71 16.43
N ILE A 178 20.70 -0.37 15.56
CA ILE A 178 20.30 1.03 15.30
C ILE A 178 19.49 1.62 16.47
N LEU A 179 18.78 0.77 17.23
CA LEU A 179 17.95 1.24 18.34
C LEU A 179 18.81 1.72 19.52
N PRO A 180 18.71 2.99 19.95
CA PRO A 180 19.51 3.57 21.04
C PRO A 180 18.93 3.25 22.43
N PHE A 181 18.50 2.00 22.64
CA PHE A 181 17.89 1.53 23.88
C PHE A 181 18.73 0.44 24.55
N LYS A 182 18.41 0.12 25.80
CA LYS A 182 18.97 -1.07 26.48
C LYS A 182 18.38 -2.35 25.86
N GLU A 183 19.11 -3.46 25.94
CA GLU A 183 18.71 -4.73 25.29
C GLU A 183 17.34 -5.22 25.74
N GLU A 184 16.99 -5.06 27.02
CA GLU A 184 15.67 -5.44 27.55
C GLU A 184 14.55 -4.62 26.87
N ASN A 185 14.77 -3.31 26.73
CA ASN A 185 13.82 -2.40 26.09
C ASN A 185 13.71 -2.64 24.59
N LYS A 186 14.81 -3.04 23.92
CA LYS A 186 14.77 -3.42 22.49
C LYS A 186 13.88 -4.65 22.28
N GLN A 187 13.97 -5.64 23.16
CA GLN A 187 13.15 -6.85 23.06
C GLN A 187 11.66 -6.52 23.26
N ILE A 188 11.32 -5.79 24.33
CA ILE A 188 9.95 -5.37 24.63
C ILE A 188 9.36 -4.60 23.44
N LEU A 189 10.09 -3.59 22.95
CA LEU A 189 9.65 -2.78 21.80
C LEU A 189 9.44 -3.62 20.55
N GLY A 190 10.33 -4.59 20.29
CA GLY A 190 10.23 -5.50 19.14
C GLY A 190 9.00 -6.40 19.23
N GLU A 191 8.71 -6.94 20.41
CA GLU A 191 7.54 -7.79 20.67
C GLU A 191 6.23 -6.99 20.55
N GLU A 192 6.15 -5.81 21.17
CA GLU A 192 4.98 -4.93 21.07
C GLU A 192 4.71 -4.49 19.62
N THR A 193 5.76 -4.05 18.92
CA THR A 193 5.65 -3.65 17.51
C THR A 193 5.15 -4.81 16.65
N LYS A 194 5.69 -6.02 16.88
CA LYS A 194 5.23 -7.23 16.19
C LYS A 194 3.75 -7.51 16.47
N MET A 195 3.30 -7.42 17.72
CA MET A 195 1.90 -7.64 18.08
C MET A 195 0.98 -6.65 17.39
N ILE A 196 1.33 -5.35 17.38
CA ILE A 196 0.55 -4.30 16.70
C ILE A 196 0.45 -4.58 15.20
N ILE A 197 1.57 -4.91 14.56
CA ILE A 197 1.61 -5.23 13.13
C ILE A 197 0.75 -6.45 12.82
N GLN A 198 0.89 -7.53 13.59
CA GLN A 198 0.11 -8.75 13.42
C GLN A 198 -1.39 -8.52 13.60
N ALA A 199 -1.78 -7.75 14.62
CA ALA A 199 -3.18 -7.40 14.87
C ALA A 199 -3.78 -6.61 13.69
N ASN A 200 -3.06 -5.62 13.16
CA ASN A 200 -3.57 -4.80 12.06
C ASN A 200 -3.61 -5.55 10.72
N ALA A 201 -2.56 -6.30 10.41
CA ALA A 201 -2.46 -7.00 9.14
C ALA A 201 -3.50 -8.12 8.99
N ILE A 202 -3.92 -8.74 10.10
CA ILE A 202 -4.98 -9.76 10.11
C ILE A 202 -6.35 -9.11 10.34
N GLY A 203 -6.43 -8.13 11.24
CA GLY A 203 -7.68 -7.50 11.67
C GLY A 203 -8.38 -6.73 10.55
N ILE A 204 -7.64 -5.94 9.76
CA ILE A 204 -8.24 -5.13 8.68
C ILE A 204 -8.88 -6.03 7.60
N PRO A 205 -8.18 -7.04 7.02
CA PRO A 205 -8.81 -7.95 6.07
C PRO A 205 -9.99 -8.74 6.64
N LEU A 206 -9.89 -9.21 7.89
CA LEU A 206 -10.98 -9.94 8.53
C LEU A 206 -12.24 -9.07 8.69
N LEU A 207 -12.06 -7.82 9.12
CA LEU A 207 -13.15 -6.85 9.22
C LEU A 207 -13.79 -6.57 7.85
N ALA A 208 -12.98 -6.42 6.80
CA ALA A 208 -13.48 -6.21 5.45
C ALA A 208 -14.35 -7.39 4.95
N ILE A 209 -13.96 -8.63 5.25
CA ILE A 209 -14.75 -9.82 4.90
C ILE A 209 -16.09 -9.81 5.65
N ILE A 210 -16.07 -9.55 6.95
CA ILE A 210 -17.29 -9.48 7.78
C ILE A 210 -18.23 -8.40 7.24
N GLN A 211 -17.71 -7.21 6.95
CA GLN A 211 -18.46 -6.10 6.36
C GLN A 211 -19.04 -6.48 4.99
N GLY A 212 -18.26 -7.16 4.15
CA GLY A 212 -18.72 -7.66 2.85
C GLY A 212 -19.88 -8.66 2.97
N VAL A 213 -19.83 -9.57 3.95
CA VAL A 213 -20.91 -10.52 4.21
C VAL A 213 -22.19 -9.80 4.67
N PHE A 214 -22.08 -8.86 5.62
CA PHE A 214 -23.23 -8.09 6.08
C PHE A 214 -23.84 -7.24 4.95
N ALA A 215 -23.01 -6.64 4.10
CA ALA A 215 -23.48 -5.90 2.94
C ALA A 215 -24.24 -6.81 1.96
N TYR A 216 -23.68 -7.98 1.63
CA TYR A 216 -24.32 -8.97 0.76
C TYR A 216 -25.67 -9.44 1.31
N LEU A 217 -25.73 -9.78 2.61
CA LEU A 217 -26.99 -10.15 3.25
C LEU A 217 -28.00 -9.00 3.21
N GLY A 218 -27.56 -7.77 3.47
CA GLY A 218 -28.38 -6.57 3.35
C GLY A 218 -29.03 -6.44 1.97
N TYR A 219 -28.24 -6.54 0.89
CA TYR A 219 -28.75 -6.47 -0.48
C TYR A 219 -29.80 -7.56 -0.76
N MET A 220 -29.54 -8.79 -0.33
CA MET A 220 -30.48 -9.90 -0.48
C MET A 220 -31.80 -9.65 0.29
N PHE A 221 -31.75 -9.08 1.51
CA PHE A 221 -32.95 -8.77 2.29
C PHE A 221 -33.78 -7.63 1.70
N PHE A 222 -33.14 -6.60 1.14
CA PHE A 222 -33.82 -5.47 0.52
C PHE A 222 -34.19 -5.70 -0.95
N GLY A 223 -33.80 -6.85 -1.53
CA GLY A 223 -34.16 -7.25 -2.89
C GLY A 223 -33.51 -6.39 -3.99
N VAL A 224 -32.31 -5.87 -3.72
CA VAL A 224 -31.47 -5.13 -4.68
C VAL A 224 -30.50 -6.09 -5.36
#